data_AF-A0A9K3K906-F1
#
_entry.id   AF-A0A9K3K906-F1
#
_cell.length_a   1.000
_cell.length_b   1.000
_cell.length_c   1.000
_cell.angle_alpha   90.00
_cell.angle_beta   90.00
_cell.angle_gamma   90.00
#
_symmetry.space_group_name_H-M   'P 1'
#
loop_
_entity.id
_entity.type
_entity.pdbx_description
1 polymer ?
#
loop_
_entity_poly.entity_id
_entity_poly.type
_entity_poly.pdbx_seq_one_letter_code
_entity_poly.pdbx_strand_id
1 'polypeptide(L)'
;MLAATLFQLGADQLLNAPAPMPFHWPTSPPAPPTDSNDHQSIVRNITGNSASDGRLPCVQPDGFNHVIQEKHCSVQDMYNEWFGIEKFEGIPVEGGIRSMEIQHKSKWRNNYDASVSKRFSRLKIIVDTIVKTVAESSDPNVTTNSVIELFEEHFQAKKRSPSALITWLEQEGYKDSKKRKLS
;
A
#
# COMPACT_ATOMS: atom_id res chain seq x y z
N MET A 1 71.76 33.82 7.65
CA MET A 1 70.58 34.58 7.19
C MET A 1 69.79 33.69 6.26
N LEU A 2 68.51 33.53 6.56
CA LEU A 2 67.53 32.67 5.89
C LEU A 2 67.06 33.32 4.57
N ALA A 3 66.84 32.51 3.54
CA ALA A 3 65.76 32.73 2.57
C ALA A 3 65.43 31.40 1.88
N ALA A 4 64.34 30.78 2.33
CA ALA A 4 63.75 29.59 1.74
C ALA A 4 62.95 29.97 0.47
N THR A 5 63.17 29.26 -0.63
CA THR A 5 62.37 29.41 -1.85
C THR A 5 61.28 28.35 -1.86
N LEU A 6 60.03 28.81 -1.97
CA LEU A 6 58.79 28.03 -1.90
C LEU A 6 58.53 27.20 -3.16
N PHE A 7 57.95 26.02 -2.94
CA PHE A 7 57.35 25.10 -3.90
C PHE A 7 56.15 25.73 -4.62
N GLN A 8 56.03 25.55 -5.93
CA GLN A 8 54.80 25.77 -6.69
C GLN A 8 54.32 24.44 -7.28
N LEU A 9 53.28 23.85 -6.67
CA LEU A 9 52.55 22.72 -7.23
C LEU A 9 51.66 23.20 -8.39
N GLY A 10 51.77 22.51 -9.53
CA GLY A 10 50.85 22.66 -10.65
C GLY A 10 49.49 22.08 -10.29
N ALA A 11 48.47 22.92 -10.36
CA ALA A 11 47.07 22.55 -10.21
C ALA A 11 46.38 22.79 -11.55
N ASP A 12 46.38 21.77 -12.41
CA ASP A 12 45.52 21.72 -13.58
C ASP A 12 45.15 20.26 -13.82
N GLN A 13 43.91 19.90 -13.49
CA GLN A 13 43.08 18.83 -14.07
C GLN A 13 41.87 18.55 -13.17
N LEU A 14 41.00 19.55 -13.02
CA LEU A 14 39.60 19.35 -12.63
C LEU A 14 38.77 20.38 -13.37
N LEU A 15 37.99 19.94 -14.36
CA LEU A 15 36.67 20.47 -14.74
C LEU A 15 36.30 19.97 -16.14
N ASN A 16 35.72 18.78 -16.19
CA ASN A 16 34.84 18.43 -17.30
C ASN A 16 33.57 17.83 -16.72
N ALA A 17 32.76 18.68 -16.11
CA ALA A 17 31.39 18.37 -15.71
C ALA A 17 30.46 18.97 -16.79
N PRO A 18 29.53 18.20 -17.37
CA PRO A 18 28.53 18.77 -18.27
C PRO A 18 27.62 19.74 -17.52
N ALA A 19 27.34 20.88 -18.14
CA ALA A 19 26.49 21.93 -17.58
C ALA A 19 25.11 21.40 -17.17
N PRO A 20 24.52 21.87 -16.05
CA PRO A 20 23.17 21.51 -15.68
C PRO A 20 22.17 22.09 -16.69
N MET A 21 21.36 21.22 -17.27
CA MET A 21 20.27 21.58 -18.18
C MET A 21 19.25 22.46 -17.45
N PRO A 22 18.78 23.58 -18.02
CA PRO A 22 17.71 24.37 -17.42
C PRO A 22 16.40 23.55 -17.44
N PHE A 23 15.94 23.18 -16.24
CA PHE A 23 14.64 22.58 -16.01
C PHE A 23 13.57 23.66 -16.21
N HIS A 24 12.97 23.69 -17.40
CA HIS A 24 11.83 24.55 -17.68
C HIS A 24 10.57 23.80 -17.25
N TRP A 25 9.88 24.32 -16.24
CA TRP A 25 8.52 23.88 -15.94
C TRP A 25 7.58 24.52 -16.97
N PRO A 26 6.65 23.78 -17.58
CA PRO A 26 5.62 24.40 -18.41
C PRO A 26 4.62 25.16 -17.52
N THR A 27 4.58 26.49 -17.66
CA THR A 27 3.69 27.42 -16.94
C THR A 27 2.23 27.38 -17.37
N SER A 28 1.70 26.23 -17.79
CA SER A 28 0.29 26.15 -18.18
C SER A 28 -0.30 24.78 -17.84
N PRO A 29 -1.43 24.73 -17.12
CA PRO A 29 -2.13 23.47 -16.90
C PRO A 29 -2.64 22.91 -18.24
N PRO A 30 -2.61 21.58 -18.44
CA PRO A 30 -3.23 20.97 -19.61
C PRO A 30 -4.74 21.22 -19.59
N ALA A 31 -5.30 21.52 -20.76
CA ALA A 31 -6.74 21.74 -20.93
C ALA A 31 -7.56 20.53 -20.45
N PRO A 32 -8.76 20.73 -19.89
CA PRO A 32 -9.61 19.64 -19.46
C PRO A 32 -10.00 18.77 -20.66
N PRO A 33 -10.02 17.43 -20.52
CA PRO A 33 -10.48 16.55 -21.57
C PRO A 33 -11.95 16.84 -21.90
N THR A 34 -12.20 17.02 -23.19
CA THR A 34 -13.52 17.26 -23.75
C THR A 34 -14.35 15.99 -23.59
N ASP A 35 -15.57 16.17 -23.08
CA ASP A 35 -16.58 15.13 -22.85
C ASP A 35 -16.74 14.22 -24.09
N SER A 36 -16.28 12.97 -23.99
CA SER A 36 -16.66 11.90 -24.91
C SER A 36 -17.23 10.75 -24.09
N ASN A 37 -18.53 10.92 -23.93
CA ASN A 37 -19.52 10.03 -23.38
C ASN A 37 -19.57 8.70 -24.17
N ASP A 38 -18.76 7.69 -23.83
CA ASP A 38 -18.94 6.35 -24.40
C ASP A 38 -18.27 5.18 -23.65
N HIS A 39 -18.55 5.00 -22.35
CA HIS A 39 -18.27 3.71 -21.68
C HIS A 39 -19.29 3.39 -20.58
N GLN A 40 -20.56 3.22 -20.95
CA GLN A 40 -21.51 2.46 -20.12
C GLN A 40 -22.05 1.29 -20.91
N SER A 41 -21.39 0.12 -20.84
CA SER A 41 -21.97 -1.13 -21.34
C SER A 41 -21.29 -2.41 -20.85
N ILE A 42 -20.79 -2.55 -19.62
CA ILE A 42 -20.58 -3.89 -19.03
C ILE A 42 -20.84 -3.88 -17.51
N VAL A 43 -22.11 -3.88 -17.12
CA VAL A 43 -22.55 -4.47 -15.84
C VAL A 43 -23.89 -5.16 -16.07
N ARG A 44 -23.85 -6.45 -16.41
CA ARG A 44 -25.02 -7.34 -16.32
C ARG A 44 -24.64 -8.61 -15.59
N ASN A 45 -25.40 -8.86 -14.51
CA ASN A 45 -25.55 -10.09 -13.72
C ASN A 45 -24.35 -10.35 -12.80
N ILE A 46 -24.48 -10.28 -11.48
CA ILE A 46 -25.10 -11.28 -10.58
C ILE A 46 -25.67 -10.48 -9.38
N THR A 47 -26.96 -10.49 -9.09
CA THR A 47 -27.54 -11.42 -8.10
C THR A 47 -29.07 -11.26 -8.15
N GLY A 48 -29.76 -12.26 -8.66
CA GLY A 48 -31.15 -12.48 -8.29
C GLY A 48 -31.16 -13.33 -7.04
N ASN A 49 -31.64 -12.77 -5.92
CA ASN A 49 -32.76 -13.33 -5.17
C ASN A 49 -33.13 -12.43 -3.99
N SER A 50 -34.39 -12.03 -4.02
CA SER A 50 -35.10 -11.15 -3.10
C SER A 50 -35.09 -11.64 -1.66
N ALA A 51 -34.82 -10.72 -0.73
CA ALA A 51 -35.59 -10.62 0.51
C ALA A 51 -35.99 -9.15 0.67
N SER A 52 -37.30 -8.94 0.68
CA SER A 52 -37.99 -7.67 0.75
C SER A 52 -37.67 -6.90 2.04
N ASP A 53 -36.87 -5.86 1.93
CA ASP A 53 -37.03 -4.69 2.77
C ASP A 53 -36.74 -3.46 1.90
N GLY A 54 -37.61 -2.46 1.93
CA GLY A 54 -37.70 -1.36 0.97
C GLY A 54 -36.56 -0.33 1.06
N ARG A 55 -35.35 -0.76 1.43
CA ARG A 55 -34.15 0.06 1.44
C ARG A 55 -33.30 -0.30 0.24
N LEU A 56 -33.33 0.56 -0.78
CA LEU A 56 -32.37 0.51 -1.88
C LEU A 56 -30.96 0.36 -1.30
N PRO A 57 -30.14 -0.63 -1.70
CA PRO A 57 -28.73 -0.65 -1.34
C PRO A 57 -28.12 0.63 -1.90
N CYS A 58 -27.58 1.45 -1.01
CA CYS A 58 -26.95 2.71 -1.34
C CYS A 58 -25.69 2.46 -2.17
N VAL A 59 -25.84 2.34 -3.49
CA VAL A 59 -24.72 2.44 -4.43
C VAL A 59 -24.47 3.93 -4.64
N GLN A 60 -23.80 4.57 -3.68
CA GLN A 60 -23.29 5.93 -3.88
C GLN A 60 -21.87 5.86 -4.45
N PRO A 61 -21.51 6.61 -5.49
CA PRO A 61 -20.14 6.73 -5.97
C PRO A 61 -19.33 7.69 -5.08
N ASP A 62 -19.27 7.42 -3.77
CA ASP A 62 -18.73 8.32 -2.74
C ASP A 62 -17.26 8.03 -2.36
N GLY A 63 -16.59 7.13 -3.10
CA GLY A 63 -15.20 6.74 -2.82
C GLY A 63 -15.04 5.76 -1.66
N PHE A 64 -16.14 5.29 -1.05
CA PHE A 64 -16.11 4.42 0.11
C PHE A 64 -16.46 2.96 -0.16
N ASN A 65 -16.63 2.56 -1.44
CA ASN A 65 -17.08 1.22 -1.85
C ASN A 65 -15.95 0.28 -2.27
N HIS A 66 -14.85 0.24 -1.52
CA HIS A 66 -13.83 -0.79 -1.71
C HIS A 66 -14.34 -2.17 -1.31
N VAL A 67 -14.57 -3.00 -2.32
CA VAL A 67 -14.87 -4.41 -2.14
C VAL A 67 -13.57 -5.15 -1.88
N ILE A 68 -13.26 -5.36 -0.60
CA ILE A 68 -12.12 -6.19 -0.20
C ILE A 68 -12.30 -7.62 -0.70
N GLN A 69 -11.23 -8.20 -1.23
CA GLN A 69 -11.20 -9.59 -1.64
C GLN A 69 -11.54 -10.48 -0.44
N GLU A 70 -12.54 -11.36 -0.63
CA GLU A 70 -13.03 -12.21 0.45
C GLU A 70 -11.97 -13.23 0.89
N LYS A 71 -11.16 -13.70 -0.07
CA LYS A 71 -10.11 -14.70 0.12
C LYS A 71 -8.88 -14.36 -0.71
N HIS A 72 -7.82 -13.91 -0.05
CA HIS A 72 -6.50 -13.75 -0.66
C HIS A 72 -5.84 -15.11 -0.87
N CYS A 73 -5.22 -15.30 -2.04
CA CYS A 73 -4.48 -16.54 -2.33
C CYS A 73 -3.05 -16.52 -1.79
N SER A 74 -2.50 -15.32 -1.57
CA SER A 74 -1.14 -15.05 -1.08
C SER A 74 -1.10 -13.80 -0.18
N VAL A 75 -0.01 -13.64 0.56
CA VAL A 75 0.38 -12.42 1.27
C VAL A 75 0.72 -11.32 0.27
N GLN A 76 1.30 -11.66 -0.89
CA GLN A 76 1.51 -10.71 -1.98
C GLN A 76 0.18 -10.09 -2.44
N ASP A 77 -0.89 -10.88 -2.58
CA ASP A 77 -2.23 -10.35 -2.92
C ASP A 77 -2.72 -9.35 -1.86
N MET A 78 -2.49 -9.63 -0.58
CA MET A 78 -2.88 -8.71 0.51
C MET A 78 -2.10 -7.39 0.45
N TYR A 79 -0.80 -7.48 0.18
CA TYR A 79 0.07 -6.32 0.00
C TYR A 79 -0.38 -5.50 -1.20
N ASN A 80 -0.62 -6.16 -2.34
CA ASN A 80 -1.01 -5.50 -3.59
C ASN A 80 -2.36 -4.81 -3.48
N GLU A 81 -3.35 -5.44 -2.85
CA GLU A 81 -4.67 -4.81 -2.61
C GLU A 81 -4.56 -3.61 -1.67
N TRP A 82 -3.70 -3.69 -0.65
CA TRP A 82 -3.50 -2.59 0.30
C TRP A 82 -2.94 -1.34 -0.39
N PHE A 83 -1.96 -1.50 -1.28
CA PHE A 83 -1.33 -0.38 -2.01
C PHE A 83 -2.01 -0.06 -3.34
N GLY A 84 -2.96 -0.89 -3.80
CA GLY A 84 -3.64 -0.71 -5.08
C GLY A 84 -2.69 -0.85 -6.26
N ILE A 85 -1.90 -1.93 -6.29
CA ILE A 85 -0.96 -2.24 -7.37
C ILE A 85 -1.34 -3.54 -8.08
N GLU A 86 -0.77 -3.76 -9.26
CA GLU A 86 -1.10 -4.88 -10.15
C GLU A 86 -2.61 -4.96 -10.45
N LYS A 87 -3.25 -6.10 -10.17
CA LYS A 87 -4.68 -6.35 -10.43
C LYS A 87 -5.63 -5.48 -9.59
N PHE A 88 -5.12 -4.74 -8.62
CA PHE A 88 -5.89 -3.84 -7.75
C PHE A 88 -5.67 -2.35 -8.09
N GLU A 89 -4.94 -2.06 -9.16
CA GLU A 89 -4.67 -0.70 -9.59
C GLU A 89 -5.97 0.02 -10.01
N GLY A 90 -6.19 1.21 -9.45
CA GLY A 90 -7.34 2.05 -9.76
C GLY A 90 -8.70 1.51 -9.29
N ILE A 91 -8.75 0.40 -8.54
CA ILE A 91 -10.01 -0.25 -8.14
C ILE A 91 -10.19 -0.25 -6.62
N PRO A 92 -11.23 0.42 -6.09
CA PRO A 92 -12.02 1.50 -6.69
C PRO A 92 -11.38 2.89 -6.55
N VAL A 93 -10.23 2.98 -5.85
CA VAL A 93 -9.53 4.24 -5.56
C VAL A 93 -8.05 4.05 -5.87
N GLU A 94 -7.44 5.06 -6.49
CA GLU A 94 -6.00 5.08 -6.76
C GLU A 94 -5.18 5.01 -5.47
N GLY A 95 -4.19 4.11 -5.42
CA GLY A 95 -3.38 3.83 -4.24
C GLY A 95 -4.04 2.88 -3.21
N GLY A 96 -5.14 2.21 -3.59
CA GLY A 96 -5.74 1.10 -2.86
C GLY A 96 -6.32 1.47 -1.49
N ILE A 97 -6.39 0.47 -0.61
CA ILE A 97 -6.94 0.64 0.75
C ILE A 97 -6.15 1.66 1.56
N ARG A 98 -4.83 1.74 1.35
CA ARG A 98 -3.95 2.71 2.01
C ARG A 98 -4.38 4.14 1.72
N SER A 99 -4.75 4.45 0.48
CA SER A 99 -5.19 5.79 0.09
C SER A 99 -6.44 6.20 0.87
N MET A 100 -7.44 5.31 0.97
CA MET A 100 -8.64 5.55 1.78
C MET A 100 -8.33 5.72 3.27
N GLU A 101 -7.41 4.91 3.82
CA GLU A 101 -6.98 5.00 5.21
C GLU A 101 -6.30 6.35 5.50
N ILE A 102 -5.51 6.88 4.56
CA ILE A 102 -4.87 8.19 4.71
C ILE A 102 -5.91 9.32 4.63
N GLN A 103 -6.78 9.28 3.63
CA GLN A 103 -7.76 10.34 3.36
C GLN A 103 -8.86 10.41 4.44
N HIS A 104 -9.32 9.24 4.90
CA HIS A 104 -10.53 9.15 5.73
C HIS A 104 -10.31 8.47 7.08
N LYS A 105 -9.08 8.08 7.41
CA LYS A 105 -8.72 7.38 8.66
C LYS A 105 -9.52 6.09 8.80
N SER A 106 -10.17 5.85 9.94
CA SER A 106 -11.03 4.69 10.16
C SER A 106 -12.51 4.95 9.82
N LYS A 107 -12.90 6.20 9.50
CA LYS A 107 -14.32 6.57 9.36
C LYS A 107 -14.99 5.86 8.18
N TRP A 108 -14.27 5.65 7.08
CA TRP A 108 -14.79 4.99 5.89
C TRP A 108 -15.22 3.54 6.17
N ARG A 109 -14.65 2.89 7.18
CA ARG A 109 -14.99 1.52 7.58
C ARG A 109 -16.36 1.41 8.23
N ASN A 110 -16.97 2.52 8.68
CA ASN A 110 -18.29 2.52 9.30
C ASN A 110 -19.40 2.10 8.31
N ASN A 111 -19.15 2.21 7.01
CA ASN A 111 -20.07 1.76 5.97
C ASN A 111 -20.09 0.23 5.80
N TYR A 112 -19.20 -0.48 6.48
CA TYR A 112 -19.06 -1.93 6.37
C TYR A 112 -19.51 -2.64 7.63
N ASP A 113 -19.97 -3.88 7.47
CA ASP A 113 -20.25 -4.73 8.61
C ASP A 113 -18.97 -5.06 9.42
N ALA A 114 -19.18 -5.57 10.63
CA ALA A 114 -18.09 -5.89 11.54
C ALA A 114 -17.15 -6.99 11.01
N SER A 115 -17.63 -7.91 10.17
CA SER A 115 -16.83 -8.98 9.59
C SER A 115 -15.85 -8.44 8.54
N VAL A 116 -16.33 -7.55 7.67
CA VAL A 116 -15.52 -6.87 6.64
C VAL A 116 -14.52 -5.93 7.30
N SER A 117 -14.96 -5.14 8.29
CA SER A 117 -14.09 -4.26 9.09
C SER A 117 -12.95 -5.03 9.76
N LYS A 118 -13.20 -6.24 10.25
CA LYS A 118 -12.15 -7.12 10.78
C LYS A 118 -11.18 -7.58 9.68
N ARG A 119 -11.63 -7.81 8.44
CA ARG A 119 -10.72 -8.13 7.32
C ARG A 119 -9.76 -6.98 7.03
N PHE A 120 -10.26 -5.76 6.87
CA PHE A 120 -9.41 -4.57 6.72
C PHE A 120 -8.39 -4.42 7.85
N SER A 121 -8.82 -4.71 9.09
CA SER A 121 -7.94 -4.62 10.25
C SER A 121 -6.82 -5.67 10.21
N ARG A 122 -7.12 -6.90 9.77
CA ARG A 122 -6.11 -7.95 9.60
C ARG A 122 -5.13 -7.63 8.48
N LEU A 123 -5.62 -7.17 7.34
CA LEU A 123 -4.80 -6.76 6.20
C LEU A 123 -3.82 -5.67 6.62
N LYS A 124 -4.34 -4.63 7.29
CA LYS A 124 -3.53 -3.54 7.84
C LYS A 124 -2.41 -4.06 8.74
N ILE A 125 -2.73 -4.95 9.68
CA ILE A 125 -1.72 -5.50 10.60
C ILE A 125 -0.61 -6.21 9.83
N ILE A 126 -0.97 -7.08 8.88
CA ILE A 126 0.00 -7.85 8.11
C ILE A 126 0.92 -6.91 7.31
N VAL A 127 0.33 -5.95 6.59
CA VAL A 127 1.08 -5.00 5.76
C VAL A 127 1.93 -4.03 6.59
N ASP A 128 1.38 -3.48 7.68
CA ASP A 128 2.15 -2.63 8.59
C ASP A 128 3.33 -3.40 9.19
N THR A 129 3.16 -4.68 9.52
CA THR A 129 4.26 -5.53 9.99
C THR A 129 5.31 -5.74 8.89
N ILE A 130 4.92 -6.01 7.64
CA ILE A 130 5.87 -6.12 6.52
C ILE A 130 6.70 -4.84 6.40
N VAL A 131 6.03 -3.68 6.32
CA VAL A 131 6.69 -2.37 6.17
C VAL A 131 7.62 -2.09 7.36
N LYS A 132 7.17 -2.39 8.58
CA LYS A 132 7.95 -2.23 9.81
C LYS A 132 9.20 -3.11 9.79
N THR A 133 9.06 -4.40 9.46
CA THR A 133 10.19 -5.35 9.41
C THR A 133 11.25 -4.92 8.41
N VAL A 134 10.85 -4.40 7.25
CA VAL A 134 11.80 -3.86 6.26
C VAL A 134 12.46 -2.59 6.77
N ALA A 135 11.69 -1.66 7.37
CA ALA A 135 12.22 -0.38 7.84
C ALA A 135 13.15 -0.50 9.06
N GLU A 136 12.94 -1.50 9.92
CA GLU A 136 13.76 -1.76 11.11
C GLU A 136 14.98 -2.66 10.81
N SER A 137 15.04 -3.27 9.63
CA SER A 137 16.19 -4.07 9.23
C SER A 137 17.37 -3.18 8.81
N SER A 138 18.53 -3.42 9.39
CA SER A 138 19.80 -2.84 8.94
C SER A 138 20.47 -3.64 7.81
N ASP A 139 19.94 -4.82 7.48
CA ASP A 139 20.48 -5.69 6.43
C ASP A 139 19.89 -5.29 5.07
N PRO A 140 20.73 -4.88 4.09
CA PRO A 140 20.27 -4.51 2.75
C PRO A 140 19.63 -5.66 1.96
N ASN A 141 19.84 -6.92 2.37
CA ASN A 141 19.21 -8.08 1.75
C ASN A 141 17.74 -8.26 2.18
N VAL A 142 17.32 -7.62 3.27
CA VAL A 142 15.92 -7.65 3.72
C VAL A 142 15.12 -6.66 2.89
N THR A 143 14.45 -7.19 1.87
CA THR A 143 13.57 -6.43 0.98
C THR A 143 12.11 -6.74 1.29
N THR A 144 11.19 -5.95 0.74
CA THR A 144 9.75 -6.24 0.83
C THR A 144 9.42 -7.63 0.31
N ASN A 145 10.01 -8.05 -0.81
CA ASN A 145 9.77 -9.36 -1.40
C ASN A 145 10.24 -10.50 -0.49
N SER A 146 11.43 -10.38 0.11
CA SER A 146 11.94 -11.44 1.02
C SER A 146 11.08 -11.58 2.28
N VAL A 147 10.56 -10.47 2.82
CA VAL A 147 9.63 -10.51 3.97
C VAL A 147 8.28 -11.10 3.56
N ILE A 148 7.77 -10.75 2.37
CA ILE A 148 6.54 -11.34 1.84
C ILE A 148 6.71 -12.85 1.65
N GLU A 149 7.82 -13.32 1.06
CA GLU A 149 8.12 -14.74 0.87
C GLU A 149 8.16 -15.51 2.20
N LEU A 150 8.82 -14.94 3.22
CA LEU A 150 8.83 -15.52 4.57
C LEU A 150 7.41 -15.66 5.13
N PHE A 151 6.59 -14.61 5.02
CA PHE A 151 5.23 -14.63 5.54
C PHE A 151 4.32 -15.55 4.71
N GLU A 152 4.59 -15.67 3.41
CA GLU A 152 3.87 -16.52 2.46
C GLU A 152 3.99 -17.99 2.85
N GLU A 153 5.19 -18.46 3.20
CA GLU A 153 5.41 -19.85 3.64
C GLU A 153 4.48 -20.21 4.80
N HIS A 154 4.43 -19.35 5.82
CA HIS A 154 3.56 -19.54 6.98
C HIS A 154 2.08 -19.39 6.65
N PHE A 155 1.72 -18.45 5.77
CA PHE A 155 0.36 -18.26 5.32
C PHE A 155 -0.19 -19.51 4.61
N GLN A 156 0.60 -20.09 3.70
CA GLN A 156 0.23 -21.33 3.00
C GLN A 156 0.16 -22.52 3.97
N ALA A 157 1.14 -22.69 4.86
CA ALA A 157 1.15 -23.75 5.86
C ALA A 157 -0.07 -23.71 6.80
N LYS A 158 -0.63 -22.52 7.06
CA LYS A 158 -1.81 -22.31 7.90
C LYS A 158 -3.13 -22.18 7.10
N LYS A 159 -3.23 -22.84 5.95
CA LYS A 159 -4.44 -22.88 5.10
C LYS A 159 -4.91 -21.48 4.68
N ARG A 160 -3.98 -20.57 4.39
CA ARG A 160 -4.27 -19.20 3.92
C ARG A 160 -5.15 -18.42 4.90
N SER A 161 -4.91 -18.58 6.20
CA SER A 161 -5.66 -17.88 7.24
C SER A 161 -4.92 -16.62 7.69
N PRO A 162 -5.45 -15.40 7.41
CA PRO A 162 -4.80 -14.17 7.87
C PRO A 162 -4.74 -14.09 9.40
N SER A 163 -5.73 -14.66 10.09
CA SER A 163 -5.74 -14.70 11.55
C SER A 163 -4.62 -15.58 12.10
N ALA A 164 -4.38 -16.74 11.49
CA ALA A 164 -3.31 -17.64 11.92
C ALA A 164 -1.93 -17.03 11.64
N LEU A 165 -1.76 -16.33 10.52
CA LEU A 165 -0.54 -15.58 10.22
C LEU A 165 -0.28 -14.51 11.28
N ILE A 166 -1.28 -13.71 11.66
CA ILE A 166 -1.12 -12.68 12.70
C ILE A 166 -0.71 -13.30 14.04
N THR A 167 -1.31 -14.43 14.42
CA THR A 167 -0.90 -15.14 15.65
C THR A 167 0.55 -15.60 15.59
N TRP A 168 1.01 -16.11 14.44
CA TRP A 168 2.41 -16.47 14.25
C TRP A 168 3.33 -15.25 14.32
N LEU A 169 2.97 -14.12 13.69
CA LEU A 169 3.73 -12.87 13.76
C LEU A 169 3.88 -12.34 15.20
N GLU A 170 2.87 -12.52 16.05
CA GLU A 170 2.96 -12.19 17.47
C GLU A 170 3.89 -13.14 18.24
N GLN A 171 3.92 -14.42 17.87
CA GLN A 171 4.77 -15.44 18.51
C GLN A 171 6.25 -15.24 18.17
N GLU A 172 6.56 -14.88 16.92
CA GLU A 172 7.93 -14.60 16.47
C GLU A 172 8.43 -13.20 16.85
N GLY A 173 7.60 -12.37 17.47
CA GLY A 173 7.99 -11.04 17.93
C GLY A 173 8.00 -9.96 16.84
N TYR A 174 7.51 -10.24 15.63
CA TYR A 174 7.30 -9.21 14.59
C TYR A 174 6.23 -8.19 14.98
N LYS A 175 5.33 -8.56 15.89
CA LYS A 175 4.27 -7.71 16.41
C LYS A 175 4.25 -7.69 17.94
N ASP A 176 4.20 -6.50 18.51
CA ASP A 176 4.04 -6.32 19.96
C ASP A 176 2.71 -6.91 20.44
N SER A 177 2.79 -7.89 21.33
CA SER A 177 1.61 -8.42 22.01
C SER A 177 1.00 -7.35 22.91
N LYS A 178 -0.30 -7.08 22.73
CA LYS A 178 -1.03 -6.12 23.58
C LYS A 178 -1.07 -6.66 25.02
N LYS A 179 -0.21 -6.13 25.90
CA LYS A 179 -0.23 -6.47 27.33
C LYS A 179 -1.60 -6.12 27.90
N ARG A 180 -2.35 -7.11 28.37
CA ARG A 180 -3.59 -6.84 29.12
C ARG A 180 -3.16 -6.19 30.43
N LYS A 181 -3.62 -4.97 30.70
CA LYS A 181 -3.56 -4.41 32.06
C LYS A 181 -4.45 -5.31 32.91
N LEU A 182 -3.85 -6.09 33.82
CA LEU A 182 -4.60 -6.64 34.94
C LEU A 182 -5.05 -5.42 35.75
N SER A 183 -6.36 -5.20 35.78
CA SER A 183 -7.02 -4.26 36.68
C SER A 183 -7.59 -5.02 37.86
#